data_AF-A0A959CA38-F1
#
_entry.id   AF-A0A959CA38-F1
#
_cell.length_a   1.000
_cell.length_b   1.000
_cell.length_c   1.000
_cell.angle_alpha   90.00
_cell.angle_beta   90.00
_cell.angle_gamma   90.00
#
_symmetry.space_group_name_H-M   'P 1'
#
loop_
_entity.id
_entity.type
_entity.pdbx_description
1 polymer ?
#
loop_
_entity_poly.entity_id
_entity_poly.type
_entity_poly.pdbx_seq_one_letter_code
_entity_poly.pdbx_strand_id
1 'polypeptide(L)'
;AKQVTKENFRLLNNGVWLDNDYIVARKHFTSTRSLGAGELWMYHFNGGEGLQLTKRKNDQQDVNEPSVSPDGRYIYFSEDMYPGGAFQYNKNPNQQIFAIRRYDREEGKVENVTGGSGGACRP
;
A
#
# COMPACT_ATOMS: atom_id res chain seq x y z
N ALA A 1 7.34 27.03 2.44
CA ALA A 1 7.18 25.58 2.23
C ALA A 1 8.00 25.16 1.01
N LYS A 2 8.63 23.97 1.02
CA LYS A 2 9.42 23.44 -0.11
C LYS A 2 8.75 22.18 -0.66
N GLN A 3 8.57 22.10 -1.97
CA GLN A 3 8.07 20.89 -2.64
C GLN A 3 9.12 19.77 -2.55
N VAL A 4 8.69 18.57 -2.15
CA VAL A 4 9.57 17.41 -1.90
C VAL A 4 9.48 16.34 -2.99
N THR A 5 8.58 16.45 -3.97
CA THR A 5 8.50 15.52 -5.12
C THR A 5 7.84 16.22 -6.30
N LYS A 6 8.13 15.78 -7.53
CA LYS A 6 7.49 16.25 -8.77
C LYS A 6 6.27 15.41 -9.18
N GLU A 7 5.93 14.37 -8.42
CA GLU A 7 4.74 13.55 -8.65
C GLU A 7 3.46 14.42 -8.70
N ASN A 8 2.63 14.15 -9.69
CA ASN A 8 1.44 14.93 -10.02
C ASN A 8 0.14 14.10 -10.00
N PHE A 9 0.22 12.81 -9.65
CA PHE A 9 -0.94 11.96 -9.49
C PHE A 9 -1.83 12.46 -8.35
N ARG A 10 -3.11 12.73 -8.68
CA ARG A 10 -4.04 13.47 -7.82
C ARG A 10 -4.42 12.77 -6.51
N LEU A 11 -4.36 11.43 -6.45
CA LEU A 11 -4.77 10.63 -5.28
C LEU A 11 -3.56 9.95 -4.62
N LEU A 12 -2.44 10.66 -4.55
CA LEU A 12 -1.27 10.26 -3.77
C LEU A 12 -1.46 10.68 -2.30
N ASN A 13 -1.41 9.73 -1.37
CA ASN A 13 -1.62 9.98 0.06
C ASN A 13 -0.81 9.02 0.93
N ASN A 14 -0.93 9.16 2.25
CA ASN A 14 -0.31 8.27 3.25
C ASN A 14 1.21 8.14 3.07
N GLY A 15 1.88 9.27 2.85
CA GLY A 15 3.33 9.33 2.71
C GLY A 15 4.06 9.01 4.01
N VAL A 16 5.08 8.16 3.93
CA VAL A 16 6.02 7.86 5.01
C VAL A 16 7.45 8.03 4.51
N TRP A 17 8.32 8.55 5.38
CA TRP A 17 9.73 8.70 5.06
C TRP A 17 10.42 7.35 5.05
N LEU A 18 11.27 7.18 4.04
CA LEU A 18 12.15 6.04 3.89
C LEU A 18 13.56 6.61 3.81
N ASP A 19 14.31 6.39 4.88
CA ASP A 19 15.60 7.04 5.09
C ASP A 19 15.44 8.59 5.01
N ASN A 20 16.50 9.30 4.59
CA ASN A 20 16.45 10.75 4.38
C ASN A 20 16.15 11.15 2.93
N ASP A 21 16.12 10.19 2.02
CA ASP A 21 16.15 10.45 0.58
C ASP A 21 14.86 10.09 -0.16
N TYR A 22 14.01 9.27 0.45
CA TYR A 22 12.82 8.73 -0.20
C TYR A 22 11.54 8.93 0.61
N ILE A 23 10.42 8.99 -0.12
CA ILE A 23 9.08 8.93 0.44
C ILE A 23 8.37 7.74 -0.21
N VAL A 24 7.80 6.87 0.61
CA VAL A 24 6.86 5.84 0.18
C VAL A 24 5.46 6.39 0.38
N ALA A 25 4.62 6.32 -0.65
CA ALA A 25 3.26 6.80 -0.59
C ALA A 25 2.31 5.87 -1.34
N ARG A 26 1.03 5.98 -1.03
CA ARG A 26 -0.03 5.22 -1.69
C ARG A 26 -0.61 6.04 -2.83
N LYS A 27 -0.65 5.45 -4.03
CA LYS A 27 -1.57 5.89 -5.09
C LYS A 27 -2.90 5.16 -4.89
N HIS A 28 -3.98 5.92 -4.67
CA HIS A 28 -5.33 5.38 -4.63
C HIS A 28 -5.99 5.49 -6.00
N PHE A 29 -6.49 4.38 -6.51
CA PHE A 29 -7.21 4.29 -7.76
C PHE A 29 -8.68 4.05 -7.45
N THR A 30 -9.57 4.69 -8.19
CA THR A 30 -11.02 4.52 -8.05
C THR A 30 -11.59 3.99 -9.36
N SER A 31 -12.46 2.97 -9.28
CA SER A 31 -13.22 2.47 -10.43
C SER A 31 -14.59 3.14 -10.56
N THR A 32 -15.40 2.70 -11.53
CA THR A 32 -16.79 3.16 -11.70
C THR A 32 -17.68 2.94 -10.47
N ARG A 33 -17.32 1.99 -9.59
CA ARG A 33 -18.08 1.71 -8.35
C ARG A 33 -17.66 2.60 -7.18
N SER A 34 -16.76 3.57 -7.37
CA SER A 34 -16.17 4.43 -6.33
C SER A 34 -15.39 3.71 -5.23
N LEU A 35 -15.36 2.38 -5.29
CA LEU A 35 -14.48 1.52 -4.53
C LEU A 35 -13.10 1.58 -5.17
N GLY A 36 -12.09 1.63 -4.33
CA GLY A 36 -10.74 1.85 -4.79
C GLY A 36 -9.78 0.74 -4.41
N ALA A 37 -8.66 0.77 -5.12
CA ALA A 37 -7.51 -0.08 -4.90
C ALA A 37 -6.26 0.78 -4.72
N GLY A 38 -5.24 0.17 -4.14
CA GLY A 38 -4.04 0.86 -3.73
C GLY A 38 -2.81 0.26 -4.37
N GLU A 39 -1.84 1.12 -4.60
CA GLU A 39 -0.48 0.72 -4.94
C GLU A 39 0.48 1.55 -4.09
N LEU A 40 1.57 0.93 -3.63
CA LEU A 40 2.65 1.64 -2.98
C LEU A 40 3.68 2.04 -4.01
N TRP A 41 4.13 3.28 -3.90
CA TRP A 41 5.08 3.91 -4.79
C TRP A 41 6.16 4.61 -3.95
N MET A 42 7.39 4.54 -4.42
CA MET A 42 8.55 5.16 -3.79
C MET A 42 9.08 6.29 -4.65
N TYR A 43 9.38 7.43 -4.04
CA TYR A 43 9.83 8.64 -4.73
C TYR A 43 11.08 9.18 -4.07
N HIS A 44 12.07 9.58 -4.87
CA HIS A 44 13.22 10.32 -4.36
C HIS A 44 12.85 11.81 -4.18
N PHE A 45 13.39 12.51 -3.17
CA PHE A 45 12.99 13.90 -2.91
C PHE A 45 13.39 14.90 -4.02
N ASN A 46 14.41 14.54 -4.82
CA ASN A 46 14.78 15.30 -6.02
C ASN A 46 13.80 15.10 -7.20
N GLY A 47 12.78 14.25 -7.05
CA GLY A 47 11.78 13.93 -8.06
C GLY A 47 12.09 12.65 -8.84
N GLY A 48 11.42 12.50 -9.99
CA GLY A 48 11.43 11.29 -10.83
C GLY A 48 10.01 10.77 -11.05
N GLU A 49 9.86 9.72 -11.85
CA GLU A 49 8.55 9.09 -12.15
C GLU A 49 8.03 8.22 -10.99
N GLY A 50 8.89 7.96 -10.00
CA GLY A 50 8.63 7.04 -8.90
C GLY A 50 8.82 5.58 -9.28
N LEU A 51 9.05 4.74 -8.28
CA LEU A 51 9.15 3.29 -8.41
C LEU A 51 7.90 2.64 -7.83
N GLN A 52 7.19 1.86 -8.63
CA GLN A 52 6.08 1.05 -8.13
C GLN A 52 6.63 -0.12 -7.31
N LEU A 53 6.21 -0.21 -6.04
CA LEU A 53 6.61 -1.27 -5.13
C LEU A 53 5.59 -2.41 -5.12
N THR A 54 4.30 -2.05 -5.14
CA THR A 54 3.21 -3.03 -5.17
C THR A 54 2.28 -2.74 -6.32
N LYS A 55 1.81 -3.82 -6.96
CA LYS A 55 0.78 -3.77 -7.99
C LYS A 55 -0.57 -4.10 -7.36
N ARG A 56 -1.59 -3.31 -7.66
CA ARG A 56 -2.95 -3.60 -7.21
C ARG A 56 -3.41 -4.94 -7.78
N LYS A 57 -4.10 -5.75 -6.97
CA LYS A 57 -4.65 -7.03 -7.41
C LYS A 57 -5.80 -6.87 -8.41
N ASN A 58 -6.65 -5.89 -8.16
CA ASN A 58 -7.82 -5.51 -8.95
C ASN A 58 -8.19 -4.07 -8.56
N ASP A 59 -9.37 -3.61 -8.98
CA ASP A 59 -9.80 -2.22 -8.77
C ASP A 59 -10.63 -2.00 -7.49
N GLN A 60 -10.77 -3.00 -6.61
CA GLN A 60 -11.68 -2.96 -5.46
C GLN A 60 -11.13 -3.62 -4.17
N GLN A 61 -9.86 -4.03 -4.16
CA GLN A 61 -9.17 -4.58 -3.00
C GLN A 61 -7.94 -3.71 -2.75
N ASP A 62 -7.96 -2.99 -1.64
CA ASP A 62 -7.05 -1.88 -1.39
C ASP A 62 -5.76 -2.33 -0.72
N VAL A 63 -4.69 -1.59 -1.03
CA VAL A 63 -3.41 -1.61 -0.29
C VAL A 63 -3.30 -0.27 0.41
N ASN A 64 -3.04 -0.29 1.71
CA ASN A 64 -3.03 0.92 2.49
C ASN A 64 -1.96 0.93 3.60
N GLU A 65 -1.76 2.13 4.15
CA GLU A 65 -1.06 2.37 5.41
C GLU A 65 0.39 1.86 5.40
N PRO A 66 1.24 2.39 4.49
CA PRO A 66 2.64 2.01 4.48
C PRO A 66 3.31 2.40 5.80
N SER A 67 4.21 1.53 6.26
CA SER A 67 5.08 1.69 7.42
C SER A 67 6.45 1.10 7.10
N VAL A 68 7.53 1.78 7.49
CA VAL A 68 8.89 1.43 7.10
C VAL A 68 9.61 0.75 8.28
N SER A 69 10.34 -0.34 8.03
CA SER A 69 11.16 -0.98 9.07
C SER A 69 12.30 -0.06 9.52
N PRO A 70 12.81 -0.23 10.76
CA PRO A 70 13.92 0.59 11.26
C PRO A 70 15.20 0.52 10.43
N ASP A 71 15.44 -0.60 9.75
CA ASP A 71 16.58 -0.81 8.84
C ASP A 71 16.30 -0.36 7.40
N GLY A 72 15.11 0.17 7.11
CA GLY A 72 14.70 0.65 5.79
C GLY A 72 14.48 -0.45 4.75
N ARG A 73 14.72 -1.75 5.05
CA ARG A 73 14.62 -2.85 4.09
C ARG A 73 13.18 -3.21 3.74
N TYR A 74 12.28 -3.19 4.73
CA TYR A 74 10.91 -3.63 4.60
C TYR A 74 9.93 -2.47 4.61
N ILE A 75 8.90 -2.60 3.78
CA ILE A 75 7.74 -1.70 3.78
C ILE A 75 6.52 -2.55 4.11
N TYR A 76 5.98 -2.38 5.31
CA TYR A 76 4.76 -3.03 5.77
C TYR A 76 3.53 -2.25 5.31
N PHE A 77 2.45 -2.96 5.05
CA PHE A 77 1.17 -2.38 4.65
C PHE A 77 0.01 -3.32 4.94
N SER A 78 -1.19 -2.77 5.06
CA SER A 78 -2.42 -3.55 5.11
C SER A 78 -2.96 -3.76 3.70
N GLU A 79 -3.51 -4.95 3.43
CA GLU A 79 -4.15 -5.25 2.16
C GLU A 79 -5.43 -6.06 2.36
N ASP A 80 -6.46 -5.74 1.56
CA ASP A 80 -7.66 -6.56 1.41
C ASP A 80 -7.32 -7.95 0.83
N MET A 81 -7.62 -9.00 1.59
CA MET A 81 -7.27 -10.40 1.28
C MET A 81 -8.46 -11.36 1.21
N TYR A 82 -9.70 -10.87 1.40
CA TYR A 82 -10.90 -11.69 1.25
C TYR A 82 -11.05 -12.19 -0.21
N PRO A 83 -11.66 -13.38 -0.44
CA PRO A 83 -11.78 -13.94 -1.79
C PRO A 83 -12.82 -13.21 -2.65
N GLY A 84 -12.77 -13.42 -3.97
CA GLY A 84 -13.82 -12.97 -4.91
C GLY A 84 -13.48 -11.74 -5.76
N GLY A 85 -12.34 -11.07 -5.52
CA GLY A 85 -11.77 -10.09 -6.45
C GLY A 85 -12.56 -8.80 -6.66
N ALA A 86 -13.59 -8.54 -5.84
CA ALA A 86 -14.42 -7.36 -5.90
C ALA A 86 -14.94 -7.03 -4.51
N PHE A 87 -15.31 -5.78 -4.24
CA PHE A 87 -15.86 -5.38 -2.94
C PHE A 87 -17.12 -6.16 -2.57
N GLN A 88 -17.19 -6.58 -1.31
CA GLN A 88 -18.30 -7.31 -0.72
C GLN A 88 -18.84 -6.54 0.48
N TYR A 89 -20.16 -6.41 0.55
CA TYR A 89 -20.85 -6.03 1.78
C TYR A 89 -20.90 -7.21 2.74
N ASN A 90 -20.99 -6.93 4.05
CA ASN A 90 -21.15 -7.94 5.10
C ASN A 90 -20.11 -9.07 5.02
N LYS A 91 -18.84 -8.72 4.79
CA LYS A 91 -17.72 -9.66 4.77
C LYS A 91 -17.73 -10.49 6.06
N ASN A 92 -17.43 -11.79 5.96
CA ASN A 92 -17.40 -12.68 7.11
C ASN A 92 -16.21 -12.30 8.04
N PRO A 93 -16.46 -11.76 9.25
CA PRO A 93 -15.39 -11.35 10.16
C PRO A 93 -14.60 -12.53 10.74
N ASN A 94 -15.11 -13.76 10.63
CA ASN A 94 -14.41 -14.98 11.03
C ASN A 94 -13.50 -15.52 9.91
N GLN A 95 -13.44 -14.82 8.78
CA GLN A 95 -12.52 -15.12 7.68
C GLN A 95 -11.51 -13.99 7.51
N GLN A 96 -10.47 -14.24 6.71
CA GLN A 96 -9.43 -13.28 6.40
C GLN A 96 -10.01 -12.11 5.59
N ILE A 97 -10.15 -10.92 6.22
CA ILE A 97 -10.55 -9.70 5.52
C ILE A 97 -9.31 -8.90 5.10
N PHE A 98 -8.43 -8.59 6.05
CA PHE A 98 -7.21 -7.80 5.82
C PHE A 98 -5.99 -8.53 6.36
N ALA A 99 -4.87 -8.53 5.63
CA ALA A 99 -3.59 -9.01 6.15
C ALA A 99 -2.58 -7.86 6.23
N ILE A 100 -1.64 -7.97 7.16
CA ILE A 100 -0.41 -7.20 7.11
C ILE A 100 0.57 -7.95 6.22
N ARG A 101 1.05 -7.27 5.20
CA ARG A 101 2.07 -7.76 4.27
C ARG A 101 3.28 -6.86 4.32
N ARG A 102 4.42 -7.37 3.85
CA ARG A 102 5.64 -6.58 3.69
C ARG A 102 6.18 -6.71 2.28
N TYR A 103 6.71 -5.62 1.74
CA TYR A 103 7.55 -5.60 0.56
C TYR A 103 9.01 -5.58 1.00
N ASP A 104 9.81 -6.53 0.53
CA ASP A 104 11.26 -6.56 0.69
C ASP A 104 11.91 -5.78 -0.46
N ARG A 105 12.60 -4.67 -0.14
CA ARG A 105 13.26 -3.82 -1.14
C ARG A 105 14.49 -4.43 -1.77
N GLU A 106 15.14 -5.38 -1.10
CA GLU A 106 16.34 -6.04 -1.63
C GLU A 106 15.95 -7.15 -2.60
N GLU A 107 14.90 -7.90 -2.28
CA GLU A 107 14.45 -9.04 -3.10
C GLU A 107 13.32 -8.69 -4.08
N GLY A 108 12.65 -7.56 -3.88
CA GLY A 108 11.49 -7.15 -4.68
C GLY A 108 10.25 -8.01 -4.47
N LYS A 109 10.13 -8.69 -3.32
CA LYS A 109 9.06 -9.66 -3.03
C LYS A 109 8.08 -9.14 -2.00
N VAL A 110 6.83 -9.60 -2.11
CA VAL A 110 5.78 -9.34 -1.11
C VAL A 110 5.42 -10.61 -0.36
N GLU A 111 5.44 -10.54 0.97
CA GLU A 111 5.14 -11.66 1.86
C GLU A 111 4.02 -11.29 2.84
N ASN A 112 3.28 -12.30 3.30
CA ASN A 112 2.30 -12.13 4.38
C ASN A 112 3.04 -12.22 5.73
N VAL A 113 2.88 -11.20 6.56
CA VAL A 113 3.52 -11.13 7.89
C VAL A 113 2.57 -11.65 8.95
N THR A 114 1.33 -11.14 8.94
CA THR A 114 0.28 -11.62 9.82
C THR A 114 -1.08 -11.49 9.15
N GLY A 115 -1.98 -12.36 9.56
CA GLY A 115 -3.35 -12.49 9.07
C GLY A 115 -4.17 -13.28 10.08
N GLY A 116 -5.39 -13.65 9.71
CA GLY A 116 -6.34 -14.32 10.58
C GLY A 116 -7.73 -13.71 10.48
N SER A 117 -8.59 -14.02 11.45
CA SER A 117 -9.98 -13.55 11.43
C SER A 117 -10.08 -12.02 11.43
N GLY A 118 -10.73 -11.49 10.39
CA GLY A 118 -11.49 -10.25 10.43
C GLY A 118 -10.75 -8.92 10.49
N GLY A 119 -9.49 -8.84 10.93
CA GLY A 119 -8.87 -7.55 11.20
C GLY A 119 -7.36 -7.51 11.03
N ALA A 120 -6.92 -6.55 10.24
CA ALA A 120 -5.61 -5.93 10.27
C ALA A 120 -5.83 -4.47 9.87
N CYS A 121 -5.46 -3.52 10.73
CA CYS A 121 -5.71 -2.11 10.49
C CYS A 121 -4.43 -1.48 9.94
N ARG A 122 -3.50 -1.17 10.84
CA ARG A 122 -2.25 -0.47 10.54
C ARG A 122 -1.03 -1.21 11.12
N PRO A 123 0.02 -1.45 10.34
CA PRO A 123 1.32 -1.91 10.84
C PRO A 123 2.22 -0.76 11.31
#